data_AF-A0A1H0A0V9-F1
#
_entry.id   AF-A0A1H0A0V9-F1
#
_cell.length_a   1.000
_cell.length_b   1.000
_cell.length_c   1.000
_cell.angle_alpha   90.00
_cell.angle_beta   90.00
_cell.angle_gamma   90.00
#
_symmetry.space_group_name_H-M   'P 1'
#
loop_
_entity.id
_entity.type
_entity.pdbx_description
1 polymer ?
#
loop_
_entity_poly.entity_id
_entity_poly.type
_entity_poly.pdbx_seq_one_letter_code
_entity_poly.pdbx_strand_id
1 'polypeptide(L)'
;MNKLTEMKAAYEILEDGVALIPDYTILAAIALKDFKYLISLLEEKDKALSFYADEDMYFRKPQHQLTFIEADFGKMARKALNTSTNNEGETL
;
A
#
# COMPACT_ATOMS: atom_id res chain seq x y z
N MET A 1 14.69 2.52 -2.88
CA MET A 1 13.42 3.24 -3.04
C MET A 1 12.33 2.19 -3.19
N ASN A 2 11.18 2.28 -2.52
CA ASN A 2 10.13 1.25 -2.68
C ASN A 2 9.24 1.57 -3.89
N LYS A 3 8.57 0.56 -4.45
CA LYS A 3 7.73 0.70 -5.66
C LYS A 3 6.61 1.74 -5.50
N LEU A 4 6.06 1.91 -4.28
CA LEU A 4 5.05 2.94 -4.01
C LEU A 4 5.64 4.36 -4.18
N THR A 5 6.87 4.58 -3.73
CA THR A 5 7.57 5.86 -3.90
C THR A 5 7.80 6.17 -5.38
N GLU A 6 8.19 5.17 -6.17
CA GLU A 6 8.34 5.28 -7.63
C GLU A 6 7.01 5.61 -8.32
N MET A 7 5.92 4.93 -7.93
CA MET A 7 4.58 5.19 -8.47
C MET A 7 4.08 6.60 -8.14
N LYS A 8 4.36 7.10 -6.94
CA LYS A 8 3.99 8.48 -6.53
C LYS A 8 4.78 9.51 -7.35
N ALA A 9 6.08 9.32 -7.51
CA ALA A 9 6.89 10.21 -8.35
C ALA A 9 6.43 10.22 -9.81
N ALA A 10 6.08 9.06 -10.37
CA ALA A 10 5.53 8.97 -11.72
C ALA A 10 4.15 9.66 -11.85
N TYR A 11 3.29 9.52 -10.84
CA TYR A 11 2.00 10.22 -10.79
C TYR A 11 2.18 11.74 -10.79
N GLU A 12 3.08 12.28 -9.97
CA GLU A 12 3.35 13.73 -9.89
C GLU A 12 3.79 14.29 -11.26
N ILE A 13 4.71 13.61 -11.94
CA ILE A 13 5.17 13.99 -13.28
C ILE A 13 4.02 13.98 -14.30
N LEU A 14 3.14 12.97 -14.24
CA LEU A 14 2.00 12.84 -15.15
C LEU A 14 0.92 13.88 -14.86
N GLU A 15 0.63 14.17 -13.59
CA GLU A 15 -0.34 15.18 -13.17
C GLU A 15 0.08 16.57 -13.66
N ASP A 16 1.35 16.94 -13.47
CA ASP A 16 1.92 18.20 -13.97
C ASP A 16 1.90 18.26 -15.50
N GLY A 17 2.25 17.17 -16.18
CA GLY A 17 2.27 17.09 -17.64
C GLY A 17 0.89 17.25 -18.28
N VAL A 18 -0.14 16.61 -17.70
CA VAL A 18 -1.53 16.72 -18.19
C VAL A 18 -2.10 18.11 -17.94
N ALA A 19 -1.74 18.76 -16.83
CA ALA A 19 -2.16 20.13 -16.54
C ALA A 19 -1.65 21.16 -17.57
N LEU A 20 -0.56 20.86 -18.27
CA LEU A 20 0.10 21.75 -19.24
C LEU A 20 -0.40 21.59 -20.69
N ILE A 21 -1.20 20.57 -21.01
CA ILE A 21 -1.64 20.28 -22.38
C ILE A 21 -3.19 20.30 -22.49
N PRO A 22 -3.80 21.37 -23.04
CA PRO A 22 -5.25 21.55 -23.08
C PRO A 22 -6.04 20.54 -23.92
N ASP A 23 -5.40 19.67 -24.69
CA ASP A 23 -6.07 18.68 -25.55
C ASP A 23 -6.21 17.30 -24.88
N TYR A 24 -5.54 17.05 -23.74
CA TYR A 24 -5.67 15.81 -22.95
C TYR A 24 -6.84 15.91 -21.96
N THR A 25 -8.06 16.13 -22.45
CA THR A 25 -9.09 16.78 -21.62
C THR A 25 -9.96 15.89 -20.75
N ILE A 26 -10.11 14.60 -21.03
CA ILE A 26 -11.02 13.75 -20.23
C ILE A 26 -10.40 12.39 -19.92
N LEU A 27 -9.91 11.66 -20.92
CA LEU A 27 -9.37 10.32 -20.71
C LEU A 27 -8.11 10.30 -19.83
N ALA A 28 -7.22 11.28 -20.00
CA ALA A 28 -6.04 11.42 -19.15
C ALA A 28 -6.41 11.80 -17.70
N ALA A 29 -7.39 12.68 -17.51
CA ALA A 29 -7.89 13.05 -16.20
C ALA A 29 -8.57 11.86 -15.48
N ILE A 30 -9.32 11.03 -16.21
CA ILE A 30 -9.92 9.79 -15.67
C ILE A 30 -8.81 8.82 -15.26
N ALA A 31 -7.83 8.57 -16.14
CA ALA A 31 -6.71 7.68 -15.84
C ALA A 31 -5.89 8.15 -14.63
N LEU A 32 -5.64 9.47 -14.51
CA LEU A 32 -4.97 10.05 -13.34
C LEU A 32 -5.78 9.83 -12.06
N LYS A 33 -7.10 10.04 -12.11
CA LYS A 33 -7.97 9.80 -10.96
C LYS A 33 -7.92 8.34 -10.50
N ASP A 34 -7.98 7.40 -11.43
CA ASP A 34 -7.89 5.96 -11.13
C ASP A 34 -6.51 5.60 -10.56
N PHE A 35 -5.44 6.19 -11.09
CA PHE A 35 -4.08 5.99 -10.59
C PHE A 35 -3.90 6.53 -9.17
N LYS A 36 -4.43 7.73 -8.89
CA LYS A 36 -4.46 8.32 -7.54
C LYS A 36 -5.21 7.44 -6.54
N TYR A 37 -6.36 6.90 -6.95
CA TYR A 37 -7.14 5.99 -6.13
C TYR A 37 -6.36 4.70 -5.83
N LEU A 38 -5.70 4.11 -6.82
CA LEU A 38 -4.87 2.92 -6.61
C LEU A 38 -3.72 3.18 -5.63
N ILE A 39 -3.06 4.34 -5.73
CA ILE A 39 -2.03 4.76 -4.77
C ILE A 39 -2.61 4.86 -3.36
N SER A 40 -3.80 5.46 -3.18
CA SER A 40 -4.42 5.54 -1.85
C SER A 40 -4.76 4.17 -1.25
N LEU A 41 -5.22 3.21 -2.06
CA LEU A 41 -5.49 1.85 -1.60
C LEU A 41 -4.21 1.14 -1.15
N LEU A 42 -3.10 1.37 -1.85
CA LEU A 42 -1.80 0.82 -1.46
C LEU A 42 -1.31 1.42 -0.13
N GLU A 43 -1.47 2.72 0.06
CA GLU A 43 -1.15 3.39 1.32
C GLU A 43 -2.02 2.90 2.49
N GLU A 44 -3.32 2.70 2.27
CA GLU A 44 -4.23 2.14 3.27
C GLU A 44 -3.87 0.70 3.63
N LYS A 45 -3.50 -0.11 2.64
CA LYS A 45 -3.00 -1.48 2.87
C LYS A 45 -1.73 -1.47 3.73
N ASP A 46 -0.75 -0.62 3.40
CA ASP A 46 0.51 -0.55 4.16
C ASP A 46 0.27 -0.05 5.60
N LYS A 47 -0.66 0.88 5.81
CA LYS A 47 -1.12 1.32 7.15
C LYS A 47 -1.78 0.17 7.92
N ALA A 48 -2.70 -0.56 7.29
CA ALA A 48 -3.39 -1.68 7.91
C ALA A 48 -2.41 -2.80 8.29
N LEU A 49 -1.50 -3.15 7.38
CA LEU A 49 -0.46 -4.14 7.66
C LEU A 49 0.47 -3.68 8.79
N SER A 50 0.85 -2.40 8.84
CA SER A 50 1.66 -1.85 9.94
C SER A 50 0.93 -1.92 11.28
N PHE A 51 -0.38 -1.65 11.29
CA PHE A 51 -1.22 -1.78 12.48
C PHE A 51 -1.26 -3.23 13.00
N TYR A 52 -1.42 -4.22 12.11
CA TYR A 52 -1.42 -5.64 12.51
C TYR A 52 -0.01 -6.19 12.84
N ALA A 53 1.04 -5.58 12.27
CA ALA A 53 2.43 -5.96 12.51
C ALA A 53 2.96 -5.47 13.87
N ASP A 54 2.37 -4.41 14.43
CA ASP A 54 2.72 -3.81 15.71
C ASP A 54 2.31 -4.71 16.89
N GLU A 55 3.31 -5.24 17.60
CA GLU A 55 3.11 -6.12 18.74
C GLU A 55 2.47 -5.40 19.93
N ASP A 56 2.73 -4.10 20.12
CA ASP A 56 2.17 -3.33 21.25
C ASP A 56 0.67 -3.06 21.07
N MET A 57 0.20 -2.91 19.83
CA MET A 57 -1.23 -2.85 19.48
C MET A 57 -1.93 -4.20 19.66
N TYR A 58 -1.20 -5.28 19.35
CA TYR A 58 -1.70 -6.64 19.47
C TYR A 58 -1.94 -7.05 20.94
N PHE A 59 -1.07 -6.63 21.86
CA PHE A 59 -1.15 -7.00 23.29
C PHE A 59 -1.97 -6.04 24.17
N ARG A 60 -2.37 -4.86 23.67
CA ARG A 60 -3.09 -3.84 24.47
C ARG A 60 -4.58 -4.11 24.74
N LYS A 61 -5.19 -5.11 24.11
CA LYS A 61 -6.54 -5.58 24.48
C LYS A 61 -6.43 -6.65 25.57
N PRO A 62 -7.39 -6.74 26.53
CA PRO A 62 -7.31 -7.74 27.59
C PRO A 62 -7.25 -9.13 26.96
N GLN A 63 -6.12 -9.81 27.15
CA GLN A 63 -5.74 -11.07 26.52
C GLN A 63 -6.53 -12.25 27.12
N HIS A 64 -7.85 -12.23 27.00
CA HIS A 64 -8.63 -13.45 27.17
C HIS A 64 -8.63 -14.19 25.83
N GLN A 65 -7.66 -15.11 25.72
CA GLN A 65 -7.62 -16.19 24.74
C GLN A 65 -7.59 -15.72 23.27
N LEU A 66 -6.44 -15.20 22.86
CA LEU A 66 -6.14 -15.13 21.43
C LEU A 66 -5.99 -16.56 20.91
N THR A 67 -6.77 -16.90 19.89
CA THR A 67 -6.72 -18.19 19.19
C THR A 67 -5.41 -18.33 18.41
N PHE A 68 -4.99 -19.56 18.07
CA PHE A 68 -3.81 -19.81 17.20
C PHE A 68 -3.83 -19.01 15.89
N ILE A 69 -5.04 -18.68 15.40
CA ILE A 69 -5.29 -17.89 14.18
C ILE A 69 -4.85 -16.44 14.36
N GLU A 70 -5.07 -15.86 15.55
CA GLU A 70 -4.72 -14.46 15.79
C GLU A 70 -3.20 -14.26 15.87
N ALA A 71 -2.44 -15.24 16.37
CA ALA A 71 -0.97 -15.18 16.41
C ALA A 71 -0.34 -15.18 15.00
N ASP A 72 -1.06 -15.73 14.02
CA ASP A 72 -0.60 -15.82 12.63
C ASP A 72 -0.72 -14.46 11.92
N PHE A 73 -1.73 -13.65 12.23
CA PHE A 73 -1.98 -12.37 11.54
C PHE A 73 -0.81 -11.37 11.67
N GLY A 74 -0.21 -11.22 12.86
CA GLY A 74 0.92 -10.29 13.03
C GLY A 74 2.16 -10.73 12.27
N LYS A 75 2.42 -12.04 12.21
CA LYS A 75 3.53 -12.62 11.44
C LYS A 75 3.28 -12.51 9.93
N MET A 76 2.05 -12.78 9.48
CA MET A 76 1.65 -12.60 8.08
C MET A 76 1.74 -11.13 7.65
N ALA A 77 1.32 -10.20 8.50
CA ALA A 77 1.38 -8.77 8.23
C ALA A 77 2.83 -8.27 8.11
N ARG A 78 3.71 -8.69 9.04
CA ARG A 78 5.16 -8.41 8.95
C ARG A 78 5.79 -9.00 7.68
N LYS A 79 5.45 -10.25 7.32
CA LYS A 79 5.92 -10.85 6.07
C LYS A 79 5.45 -10.04 4.86
N ALA A 80 4.17 -9.68 4.82
CA ALA A 80 3.59 -8.89 3.72
C ALA A 80 4.20 -7.49 3.59
N LEU A 81 4.52 -6.82 4.69
CA LEU A 81 5.25 -5.54 4.67
C LEU A 81 6.66 -5.70 4.09
N ASN A 82 7.38 -6.74 4.51
CA ASN A 82 8.75 -7.00 4.06
C ASN A 82 8.82 -7.53 2.62
N THR A 83 7.77 -8.17 2.11
CA THR A 83 7.67 -8.57 0.69
C THR A 83 7.10 -7.48 -0.21
N SER A 84 6.32 -6.52 0.31
CA SER A 84 5.85 -5.37 -0.50
C SER A 84 7.01 -4.49 -1.02
N THR A 85 8.15 -4.53 -0.32
CA THR A 85 9.40 -3.86 -0.74
C THR A 85 10.23 -4.65 -1.76
N ASN A 86 9.98 -5.96 -1.92
CA ASN A 86 10.72 -6.86 -2.82
C ASN A 86 9.75 -7.76 -3.59
N ASN A 87 9.08 -7.22 -4.61
CA ASN A 87 8.47 -8.05 -5.65
C ASN A 87 9.54 -8.43 -6.67
N GLU A 88 10.35 -9.44 -6.33
CA GLU A 88 11.00 -10.36 -7.27
C GLU A 88 10.75 -11.78 -6.78
N GLY A 89 10.23 -12.62 -7.67
CA GLY A 89 9.46 -13.82 -7.32
C GLY A 89 10.20 -14.87 -6.50
N GLU A 90 9.54 -15.36 -5.46
CA GLU A 90 9.74 -16.73 -5.01
C GLU A 90 8.84 -17.63 -5.89
N THR A 91 9.46 -18.24 -6.90
CA THR A 91 8.92 -19.43 -7.56
C THR A 91 8.63 -20.51 -6.51
N LEU A 92 7.46 -21.13 -6.64
CA LEU A 92 7.02 -22.33 -5.92
C LEU A 92 8.06 -23.45 -5.93
#